data_AF-A0A9X7T710-F1
#
_entry.id   AF-A0A9X7T710-F1
#
_cell.length_a   1.000
_cell.length_b   1.000
_cell.length_c   1.000
_cell.angle_alpha   90.00
_cell.angle_beta   90.00
_cell.angle_gamma   90.00
#
_symmetry.space_group_name_H-M   'P 1'
#
loop_
_entity.id
_entity.type
_entity.pdbx_description
1 polymer ?
#
loop_
_entity_poly.entity_id
_entity_poly.type
_entity_poly.pdbx_seq_one_letter_code
_entity_poly.pdbx_strand_id
1 'polypeptide(L)' 'MILYSIIPTETVFANMDQVEKQELEEITNGHATMLVERTGPYEGRIVRLISPDPQDYLKAHYAPGQKVQFHPEWLV' A
#
# COMPACT_ATOMS: atom_id res chain seq x y z
N MET A 1 -1.12 -20.05 -2.55
CA MET A 1 -0.76 -19.97 -1.12
C MET A 1 -1.84 -20.66 -0.30
N ILE A 2 -1.48 -21.28 0.83
CA ILE A 2 -2.41 -21.98 1.74
C ILE A 2 -2.46 -21.19 3.04
N LEU A 3 -3.65 -20.89 3.55
CA LEU A 3 -3.82 -20.25 4.86
C LEU A 3 -3.79 -21.32 5.96
N TYR A 4 -2.75 -21.32 6.79
CA TYR A 4 -2.66 -22.21 7.96
C TYR A 4 -3.08 -21.45 9.22
N SER A 5 -4.29 -21.71 9.70
CA SER A 5 -4.87 -21.04 10.87
C SER A 5 -5.64 -22.03 11.73
N ILE A 6 -5.63 -21.81 13.04
CA ILE A 6 -6.49 -22.52 14.00
C ILE A 6 -7.92 -21.95 14.04
N ILE A 7 -8.13 -20.79 13.41
CA ILE A 7 -9.43 -20.11 13.37
C ILE A 7 -10.26 -20.70 12.22
N PRO A 8 -11.57 -20.98 12.43
CA PRO A 8 -12.45 -21.45 11.37
C PRO A 8 -12.47 -20.52 10.16
N THR A 9 -12.51 -21.10 8.97
CA THR A 9 -12.50 -20.37 7.70
C THR A 9 -13.65 -19.36 7.64
N GLU A 10 -14.85 -19.73 8.08
CA GLU A 10 -16.03 -18.85 8.09
C GLU A 10 -15.78 -17.57 8.90
N THR A 11 -14.96 -17.67 9.96
CA THR A 11 -14.61 -16.53 10.81
C THR A 11 -13.53 -15.66 10.17
N VAL A 12 -12.51 -16.28 9.57
CA VAL A 12 -11.43 -15.54 8.86
C VAL A 12 -12.00 -14.70 7.72
N PHE A 13 -12.91 -15.30 6.94
CA PHE A 13 -13.47 -14.69 5.74
C PHE A 13 -14.74 -13.87 6.04
N ALA A 14 -15.13 -13.72 7.31
CA ALA A 14 -16.30 -12.93 7.70
C ALA A 14 -16.15 -11.48 7.24
N ASN A 15 -17.22 -10.92 6.66
CA ASN A 15 -17.29 -9.53 6.18
C ASN A 15 -16.27 -9.16 5.09
N MET A 16 -15.67 -10.12 4.40
CA MET A 16 -14.76 -9.81 3.29
C MET A 16 -15.42 -8.97 2.19
N ASP A 17 -16.72 -9.14 1.98
CA ASP A 17 -17.49 -8.36 1.00
C ASP A 17 -17.78 -6.92 1.46
N GLN A 18 -17.56 -6.60 2.73
CA GLN A 18 -17.78 -5.26 3.32
C GLN A 18 -16.51 -4.40 3.32
N VAL A 19 -15.39 -4.91 2.82
CA VAL A 19 -14.15 -4.13 2.72
C VAL A 19 -14.33 -3.12 1.59
N GLU A 20 -14.39 -1.83 1.96
CA GLU A 20 -14.36 -0.75 0.97
C GLU A 20 -13.14 -0.93 0.06
N LYS A 21 -13.37 -0.77 -1.25
CA LYS A 21 -12.30 -0.89 -2.23
C LYS A 21 -11.33 0.26 -2.02
N GLN A 22 -10.21 -0.03 -1.38
CA GLN A 22 -9.13 0.94 -1.24
C GLN A 22 -8.68 1.35 -2.65
N GLU A 23 -8.70 2.65 -2.93
CA GLU A 23 -8.12 3.21 -4.15
C GLU A 23 -6.60 3.20 -3.99
N LEU A 24 -6.02 2.04 -4.32
CA LEU A 24 -4.59 1.81 -4.27
C LEU A 24 -3.97 2.13 -5.62
N GLU A 25 -2.92 2.93 -5.59
CA GLU A 25 -2.13 3.30 -6.75
C GLU A 25 -0.68 2.91 -6.54
N GLU A 26 -0.08 2.35 -7.58
CA GLU A 26 1.36 2.14 -7.61
C GLU A 26 2.03 3.43 -8.09
N ILE A 27 2.94 3.96 -7.30
CA ILE A 27 3.74 5.14 -7.67
C ILE A 27 5.22 4.81 -7.57
N THR A 28 6.01 5.51 -8.39
CA THR A 28 7.48 5.48 -8.32
C THR A 28 7.96 6.80 -7.73
N ASN A 29 8.66 6.73 -6.58
CA ASN A 29 9.28 7.90 -5.96
C ASN A 29 10.81 7.69 -5.94
N GLY A 30 11.50 8.34 -6.87
CA GLY A 30 12.91 8.09 -7.12
C GLY A 30 13.12 6.70 -7.72
N HIS A 31 13.86 5.84 -7.01
CA HIS A 31 14.13 4.46 -7.43
C HIS A 31 13.23 3.42 -6.74
N ALA A 32 12.38 3.86 -5.80
CA ALA A 32 11.52 2.97 -5.02
C ALA A 32 10.08 3.01 -5.55
N THR A 33 9.52 1.83 -5.80
CA THR A 33 8.10 1.66 -6.12
C THR A 33 7.33 1.42 -4.83
N MET A 34 6.11 1.97 -4.73
CA MET A 34 5.27 1.82 -3.55
C MET A 34 3.80 1.82 -3.92
N LEU A 35 3.02 1.07 -3.15
CA LEU A 35 1.57 1.07 -3.20
C LEU A 35 1.04 2.10 -2.20
N VAL A 36 0.20 3.00 -2.68
CA VAL A 36 -0.28 4.16 -1.94
C VAL A 36 -1.80 4.20 -2.00
N GLU A 37 -2.43 4.40 -0.85
CA GLU A 37 -3.84 4.75 -0.75
C GLU A 37 -3.98 6.26 -0.94
N ARG A 38 -4.79 6.69 -1.92
CA ARG A 38 -5.02 8.13 -2.13
C ARG A 38 -5.69 8.77 -0.92
N THR A 39 -5.12 9.86 -0.42
CA THR A 39 -5.74 10.71 0.61
C THR A 39 -6.08 12.10 0.09
N GLY A 40 -5.60 12.46 -1.09
CA GLY A 40 -5.92 13.69 -1.80
C GLY A 40 -5.41 13.67 -3.25
N PRO A 41 -5.57 14.78 -4.00
CA PRO A 41 -5.20 14.82 -5.42
C PRO A 41 -3.70 14.66 -5.71
N TYR A 42 -2.84 15.05 -4.77
CA TYR A 42 -1.37 15.03 -4.91
C TYR A 42 -0.68 14.38 -3.70
N GLU A 43 -1.46 13.67 -2.88
CA GLU A 43 -0.96 13.02 -1.68
C GLU A 43 -1.66 11.70 -1.40
N GLY A 44 -0.95 10.84 -0.70
CA GLY A 44 -1.49 9.57 -0.25
C GLY A 44 -0.70 8.99 0.90
N ARG A 45 -1.16 7.85 1.38
CA ARG A 45 -0.57 7.10 2.47
C ARG A 45 0.05 5.82 1.94
N ILE A 46 1.32 5.58 2.27
CA ILE A 46 2.01 4.35 1.88
C ILE A 46 1.31 3.16 2.54
N VAL A 47 0.83 2.22 1.72
CA VAL A 47 0.29 0.94 2.18
C VAL A 47 1.39 -0.10 2.18
N ARG A 48 2.25 -0.11 1.15
CA ARG A 48 3.35 -1.06 1.02
C ARG A 48 4.50 -0.51 0.19
N LEU A 49 5.73 -0.70 0.65
CA LEU A 49 6.94 -0.48 -0.14
C LEU A 49 7.25 -1.71 -1.01
N ILE A 50 7.56 -1.48 -2.28
CA ILE A 50 7.97 -2.46 -3.28
C ILE A 50 9.35 -2.03 -3.82
N SER A 51 10.39 -2.12 -2.99
CA SER A 51 11.74 -1.76 -3.41
C SER A 51 12.60 -3.01 -3.62
N PRO A 52 13.40 -3.07 -4.70
CA PRO A 52 14.43 -4.10 -4.83
C PRO A 52 15.63 -3.88 -3.89
N ASP A 53 15.79 -2.68 -3.31
CA ASP A 53 16.87 -2.35 -2.36
C ASP A 53 16.39 -2.56 -0.90
N PRO A 54 16.97 -3.53 -0.16
CA PRO A 54 16.63 -3.76 1.25
C PRO A 54 16.84 -2.55 2.15
N GLN A 55 17.77 -1.65 1.81
CA GLN A 55 18.07 -0.46 2.61
C GLN A 55 16.91 0.53 2.62
N ASP A 56 16.03 0.49 1.61
CA ASP A 56 14.83 1.33 1.58
C ASP A 56 13.83 0.95 2.67
N TYR A 57 13.79 -0.33 3.08
CA TYR A 57 12.92 -0.79 4.18
C TYR A 57 13.36 -0.28 5.55
N LEU A 58 14.60 0.21 5.67
CA LEU A 58 15.13 0.82 6.89
C LEU A 58 14.79 2.32 6.99
N LYS A 59 14.33 2.93 5.89
CA LYS A 59 13.98 4.36 5.86
C LYS A 59 12.59 4.57 6.46
N ALA A 60 12.54 5.22 7.61
CA ALA A 60 11.28 5.45 8.33
C ALA A 60 10.22 6.19 7.49
N HIS A 61 10.61 7.06 6.57
CA HIS A 61 9.69 7.79 5.68
C HIS A 61 9.10 6.92 4.55
N TYR A 62 9.61 5.71 4.33
CA TYR A 62 9.02 4.71 3.42
C TYR A 62 8.19 3.65 4.16
N ALA A 63 8.06 3.77 5.48
CA ALA A 63 7.25 2.85 6.26
C ALA A 63 5.75 2.96 5.88
N PRO A 64 5.00 1.86 5.95
CA PRO A 64 3.54 1.91 5.84
C PRO A 64 2.92 2.92 6.83
N GLY A 65 1.90 3.63 6.38
CA GLY A 65 1.22 4.69 7.13
C GLY A 65 1.81 6.08 6.94
N GLN A 66 3.01 6.21 6.34
CA GLN A 66 3.60 7.52 6.06
C GLN A 66 2.89 8.23 4.91
N LYS A 67 2.86 9.57 4.97
CA LYS A 67 2.36 10.40 3.88
C LYS A 67 3.41 10.56 2.80
N VAL A 68 2.99 10.49 1.54
CA VAL A 68 3.82 10.74 0.37
C VAL A 68 3.10 11.71 -0.55
N GLN A 69 3.84 12.65 -1.11
CA GLN A 69 3.36 13.53 -2.18
C GLN A 69 3.81 12.98 -3.52
N PHE A 70 2.93 13.05 -4.51
CA PHE A 70 3.22 12.59 -5.87
C PHE A 70 2.48 13.45 -6.90
N HIS A 71 3.04 13.48 -8.11
CA HIS A 71 2.39 14.09 -9.25
C HIS A 71 1.56 13.02 -9.96
N PRO A 72 0.25 13.23 -10.17
CA PRO A 72 -0.55 12.30 -10.93
C PRO A 72 -0.06 12.19 -12.37
N GLU A 73 0.03 10.97 -12.89
CA GLU A 73 0.52 10.74 -14.26
C GLU A 73 -0.42 11.29 -15.36
N TRP A 74 -1.67 11.66 -15.04
CA TRP A 74 -2.62 12.23 -16.01
C TRP A 74 -2.35 13.69 -16.42
N LEU A 75 -1.27 14.30 -15.90
CA LEU A 75 -0.83 15.66 -16.23
C LEU A 75 0.37 15.71 -17.20
N VAL A 76 0.83 14.55 -17.70
CA VAL A 76 1.94 14.44 -18.68
C VAL A 76 1.42 14.10 -20.07
#